data_AF-A0A344UAG4-F1
#
_entry.id   AF-A0A344UAG4-F1
#
_cell.length_a   1.000
_cell.length_b   1.000
_cell.length_c   1.000
_cell.angle_alpha   90.00
_cell.angle_beta   90.00
_cell.angle_gamma   90.00
#
_symmetry.space_group_name_H-M   'P 1'
#
loop_
_entity.id
_entity.type
_entity.pdbx_description
1 polymer ?
#
loop_
_entity_poly.entity_id
_entity_poly.type
_entity_poly.pdbx_seq_one_letter_code
_entity_poly.pdbx_strand_id
1 'polypeptide(L)'
;MPYLIPTHTPLTPEQVEQGFDYLLALQTGGGTYAAGRVEATPELAFVLLRLAEDIIWFVTTVDGKATHLCADSFVLDEVGCVLLSALRDWARDSPTTAVLGIARSIIRFVENVIPDPDDHGDTCATLETVRDEHLALAHTAHSAPGSHR
;
A
#
# COMPACT_ATOMS: atom_id res chain seq x y z
N MET A 1 7.26 -22.99 -5.06
CA MET A 1 6.67 -22.09 -6.07
C MET A 1 7.42 -20.79 -5.97
N PRO A 2 8.06 -20.26 -7.02
CA PRO A 2 8.74 -18.98 -6.92
C PRO A 2 7.66 -17.89 -6.79
N TYR A 3 7.68 -17.15 -5.69
CA TYR A 3 6.74 -16.07 -5.42
C TYR A 3 6.92 -14.99 -6.49
N LEU A 4 5.86 -14.78 -7.27
CA LEU A 4 5.77 -13.69 -8.21
C LEU A 4 5.57 -12.42 -7.38
N ILE A 5 6.55 -11.51 -7.42
CA ILE A 5 6.26 -10.08 -7.26
C ILE A 5 5.01 -9.82 -8.11
N PRO A 6 3.94 -9.20 -7.58
CA PRO A 6 2.77 -8.89 -8.39
C PRO A 6 3.24 -8.16 -9.66
N THR A 7 3.11 -8.82 -10.82
CA THR A 7 3.60 -8.30 -12.11
C THR A 7 2.63 -7.25 -12.63
N HIS A 8 2.51 -6.17 -11.88
CA HIS A 8 1.64 -5.07 -12.19
C HIS A 8 2.50 -3.91 -12.67
N THR A 9 1.99 -3.16 -13.64
CA THR A 9 2.65 -1.94 -14.10
C THR A 9 2.90 -1.05 -12.88
N PRO A 10 4.15 -0.64 -12.61
CA PRO A 10 4.47 0.22 -11.48
C PRO A 10 3.62 1.50 -11.53
N LEU A 11 3.17 1.98 -10.37
CA LEU A 11 2.49 3.26 -10.27
C LEU A 11 3.41 4.39 -10.74
N THR A 12 2.85 5.38 -11.43
CA THR A 12 3.63 6.60 -11.75
C THR A 12 3.90 7.40 -10.47
N PRO A 13 4.94 8.25 -10.45
CA PRO A 13 5.20 9.11 -9.29
C PRO A 13 3.99 9.93 -8.85
N GLU A 14 3.22 10.47 -9.79
CA GLU A 14 2.02 11.27 -9.51
C GLU A 14 0.91 10.42 -8.87
N GLN A 15 0.78 9.16 -9.27
CA GLN A 15 -0.19 8.24 -8.65
C GLN A 15 0.22 7.88 -7.23
N VAL A 16 1.52 7.68 -6.99
CA VAL A 16 2.06 7.45 -5.64
C VAL A 16 1.80 8.67 -4.76
N GLU A 17 2.16 9.88 -5.21
CA GLU A 17 1.87 11.12 -4.50
C GLU A 17 0.39 11.26 -4.17
N GLN A 18 -0.48 11.09 -5.17
CA GLN A 18 -1.93 11.21 -4.99
C GLN A 18 -2.48 10.23 -3.94
N GLY A 19 -2.02 8.97 -3.96
CA GLY A 19 -2.45 7.96 -3.00
C GLY A 19 -2.00 8.29 -1.58
N PHE A 20 -0.74 8.65 -1.38
CA PHE A 20 -0.21 8.99 -0.05
C PHE A 20 -0.76 10.32 0.49
N ASP A 21 -0.98 11.32 -0.37
CA ASP A 21 -1.64 12.57 0.04
C ASP A 21 -3.04 12.29 0.59
N TYR A 22 -3.79 11.36 -0.02
CA TYR A 22 -5.09 10.94 0.49
C TYR A 22 -4.97 10.26 1.87
N LEU A 23 -4.02 9.33 2.02
CA LEU A 23 -3.78 8.61 3.28
C LEU A 23 -3.38 9.57 4.42
N LEU A 24 -2.45 10.48 4.16
CA LEU A 24 -1.98 11.48 5.13
C LEU A 24 -3.09 12.48 5.49
N ALA A 25 -3.88 12.94 4.52
CA ALA A 25 -5.03 13.79 4.78
C ALA A 25 -6.10 13.07 5.62
N LEU A 26 -6.31 11.78 5.40
CA LEU A 26 -7.24 10.97 6.18
C LEU A 26 -6.76 10.75 7.61
N GLN A 27 -5.46 10.51 7.80
CA GLN A 27 -4.84 10.30 9.12
C GLN A 27 -4.83 11.58 9.96
N THR A 28 -4.50 12.73 9.35
CA THR A 28 -4.39 14.03 10.04
C THR A 28 -5.73 14.74 10.22
N GLY A 29 -6.66 14.56 9.28
CA GLY A 29 -7.94 15.25 9.26
C GLY A 29 -9.10 14.46 9.88
N GLY A 30 -8.99 13.13 10.03
CA GLY A 30 -10.15 12.30 10.36
C GLY A 30 -11.14 12.20 9.19
N GLY A 31 -11.94 11.13 9.15
CA GLY A 31 -12.71 10.68 7.97
C GLY A 31 -13.62 11.70 7.26
N THR A 32 -14.00 12.79 7.93
CA THR A 32 -14.83 13.87 7.37
C THR A 32 -14.03 14.94 6.63
N TYR A 33 -12.73 15.11 6.89
CA TYR A 33 -11.91 16.14 6.26
C TYR A 33 -11.30 15.70 4.92
N ALA A 34 -10.98 14.41 4.75
CA ALA A 34 -10.48 13.87 3.47
C ALA A 34 -11.53 13.93 2.35
N ALA A 35 -12.81 13.74 2.68
CA ALA A 35 -13.93 13.80 1.74
C ALA A 35 -14.12 15.18 1.07
N GLY A 36 -13.56 16.25 1.66
CA GLY A 36 -13.66 17.62 1.15
C GLY A 36 -12.49 18.08 0.27
N ARG A 37 -11.38 17.32 0.20
CA ARG A 37 -10.14 17.72 -0.49
C ARG A 37 -9.81 16.89 -1.72
N VAL A 38 -10.14 15.60 -1.69
CA VAL A 38 -9.89 14.67 -2.80
C VAL A 38 -11.17 13.87 -3.04
N GLU A 39 -11.72 14.02 -4.24
CA GLU A 39 -12.93 13.30 -4.64
C GLU A 39 -12.65 11.79 -4.69
N ALA A 40 -13.55 10.99 -4.12
CA ALA A 40 -13.46 9.54 -4.17
C ALA A 40 -13.77 9.05 -5.59
N THR A 41 -12.75 8.94 -6.43
CA THR A 41 -12.89 8.46 -7.81
C THR A 41 -12.53 6.98 -7.93
N PRO A 42 -13.04 6.26 -8.96
CA PRO A 42 -12.60 4.90 -9.26
C PRO A 42 -11.08 4.79 -9.50
N GLU A 43 -10.47 5.83 -10.08
CA GLU A 43 -9.03 5.90 -10.30
C GLU A 43 -8.28 5.93 -8.96
N LEU A 44 -8.75 6.71 -7.98
CA LEU A 44 -8.17 6.71 -6.65
C LEU A 44 -8.34 5.36 -5.95
N ALA A 45 -9.47 4.68 -6.13
CA ALA A 45 -9.68 3.33 -5.60
C ALA A 45 -8.65 2.34 -6.18
N PHE A 46 -8.37 2.44 -7.48
CA PHE A 46 -7.33 1.65 -8.14
C PHE A 46 -5.94 1.96 -7.58
N VAL A 47 -5.57 3.24 -7.46
CA VAL A 47 -4.27 3.66 -6.88
C VAL A 47 -4.10 3.14 -5.46
N LEU A 48 -5.12 3.31 -4.60
CA LEU A 48 -5.07 2.82 -3.23
C LEU A 48 -5.00 1.30 -3.16
N LEU A 49 -5.70 0.58 -4.04
CA LEU A 49 -5.58 -0.88 -4.12
C LEU A 49 -4.16 -1.31 -4.49
N ARG A 50 -3.52 -0.63 -5.44
CA ARG A 50 -2.11 -0.89 -5.80
C ARG A 50 -1.16 -0.63 -4.64
N LEU A 51 -1.32 0.48 -3.93
CA LEU A 51 -0.52 0.77 -2.74
C LEU A 51 -0.76 -0.28 -1.63
N ALA A 52 -2.00 -0.73 -1.44
CA ALA A 52 -2.29 -1.82 -0.50
C ALA A 52 -1.56 -3.10 -0.90
N GLU A 53 -1.57 -3.46 -2.19
CA GLU A 53 -0.83 -4.61 -2.72
C GLU A 53 0.66 -4.47 -2.44
N ASP A 54 1.28 -3.35 -2.79
CA ASP A 54 2.72 -3.14 -2.63
C ASP A 54 3.14 -3.18 -1.15
N ILE A 55 2.41 -2.48 -0.26
CA ILE A 55 2.71 -2.38 1.17
C ILE A 55 2.46 -3.72 1.88
N ILE A 56 1.27 -4.29 1.72
CA ILE A 56 0.88 -5.50 2.46
C ILE A 56 1.71 -6.66 1.96
N TRP A 57 1.86 -6.84 0.64
CA TRP A 57 2.67 -7.92 0.10
C TRP A 57 4.11 -7.85 0.58
N PHE A 58 4.73 -6.66 0.56
CA PHE A 58 6.10 -6.49 1.02
C PHE A 58 6.30 -6.94 2.48
N VAL A 59 5.34 -6.63 3.36
CA VAL A 59 5.43 -6.95 4.79
C VAL A 59 5.03 -8.40 5.08
N THR A 60 4.04 -8.93 4.38
CA THR A 60 3.48 -10.24 4.72
C THR A 60 4.10 -11.40 3.97
N THR A 61 4.70 -11.16 2.80
CA THR A 61 5.12 -12.27 1.94
C THR A 61 6.25 -13.08 2.56
N VAL A 62 6.11 -14.40 2.56
CA VAL A 62 7.20 -15.29 2.97
C VAL A 62 8.30 -15.26 1.90
N ASP A 63 9.43 -14.63 2.22
CA ASP A 63 10.64 -14.77 1.42
C ASP A 63 11.22 -16.18 1.60
N GLY A 64 11.14 -16.98 0.53
CA GLY A 64 11.72 -18.33 0.50
C GLY A 64 13.25 -18.39 0.70
N LYS A 65 13.94 -17.25 0.72
CA LYS A 65 15.37 -17.13 1.04
C LYS A 65 15.63 -16.71 2.49
N ALA A 66 14.61 -16.40 3.27
CA ALA A 66 14.76 -16.05 4.68
C ALA A 66 15.35 -17.23 5.46
N THR A 67 16.37 -16.94 6.26
CA THR A 67 17.10 -17.95 7.05
C THR A 67 16.31 -18.45 8.27
N HIS A 68 15.25 -17.74 8.67
CA HIS A 68 14.44 -18.04 9.85
C HIS A 68 12.94 -17.90 9.56
N LEU A 69 12.37 -18.87 8.84
CA LEU A 69 10.93 -18.98 8.71
C LEU A 69 10.34 -19.67 9.95
N CYS A 70 9.26 -19.12 10.50
CA CYS A 70 8.49 -19.74 11.59
C CYS A 70 7.01 -19.84 11.21
N ALA A 71 6.21 -20.50 12.07
CA ALA A 71 4.77 -20.60 11.87
C ALA A 71 4.11 -19.23 11.69
N ASP A 72 4.56 -18.22 12.44
CA ASP A 72 4.02 -16.87 12.36
C ASP A 72 4.28 -16.22 11.00
N SER A 73 5.42 -16.50 10.35
CA SER A 73 5.70 -16.02 8.99
C SER A 73 4.68 -16.55 7.98
N PHE A 74 4.33 -17.84 8.05
CA PHE A 74 3.33 -18.44 7.16
C PHE A 74 1.92 -17.96 7.46
N VAL A 75 1.59 -17.75 8.75
CA VAL A 75 0.30 -17.16 9.14
C VAL A 75 0.19 -15.74 8.60
N LEU A 76 1.25 -14.95 8.69
CA LEU A 76 1.27 -13.58 8.19
C LEU A 76 1.09 -13.51 6.67
N ASP A 77 1.77 -14.39 5.91
CA ASP A 77 1.61 -14.52 4.45
C ASP A 77 0.17 -14.82 4.03
N GLU A 78 -0.48 -15.78 4.72
CA GLU A 78 -1.87 -16.13 4.45
C GLU A 78 -2.82 -14.97 4.82
N VAL A 79 -2.60 -14.30 5.96
CA VAL A 79 -3.38 -13.12 6.36
C VAL A 79 -3.28 -12.00 5.33
N GLY A 80 -2.07 -11.75 4.80
CA GLY A 80 -1.85 -10.80 3.72
C GLY A 80 -2.63 -11.17 2.46
N CYS A 81 -2.60 -12.44 2.06
CA CYS A 81 -3.36 -12.94 0.91
C CYS A 81 -4.88 -12.76 1.07
N VAL A 82 -5.44 -13.09 2.25
CA VAL A 82 -6.87 -12.95 2.55
C VAL A 82 -7.27 -11.47 2.54
N LEU A 83 -6.49 -10.60 3.19
CA LEU A 83 -6.77 -9.17 3.24
C LEU A 83 -6.77 -8.56 1.83
N LEU A 84 -5.74 -8.82 1.03
CA LEU A 84 -5.66 -8.30 -0.33
C LEU A 84 -6.80 -8.83 -1.22
N SER A 85 -7.19 -10.09 -1.06
CA SER A 85 -8.34 -10.64 -1.78
C SER A 85 -9.64 -9.91 -1.44
N ALA A 86 -9.89 -9.66 -0.15
CA ALA A 86 -11.06 -8.91 0.29
C ALA A 86 -11.07 -7.46 -0.23
N LEU A 87 -9.91 -6.78 -0.25
CA LEU A 87 -9.80 -5.42 -0.80
C LEU A 87 -10.04 -5.40 -2.32
N ARG A 88 -9.52 -6.38 -3.07
CA ARG A 88 -9.76 -6.52 -4.51
C ARG A 88 -11.23 -6.76 -4.83
N ASP A 89 -11.88 -7.64 -4.10
CA ASP A 89 -13.30 -7.94 -4.30
C ASP A 89 -14.16 -6.71 -3.99
N TRP A 90 -13.85 -5.98 -2.91
CA TRP A 90 -14.55 -4.74 -2.60
C TRP A 90 -14.33 -3.66 -3.68
N ALA A 91 -13.09 -3.46 -4.13
CA ALA A 91 -12.78 -2.52 -5.21
C ALA A 91 -13.52 -2.88 -6.51
N ARG A 92 -13.66 -4.17 -6.81
CA ARG A 92 -14.41 -4.67 -7.98
C ARG A 92 -15.89 -4.37 -7.87
N ASP A 93 -16.50 -4.63 -6.72
CA ASP A 93 -17.94 -4.56 -6.54
C ASP A 93 -18.44 -3.14 -6.29
N SER A 94 -17.63 -2.26 -5.67
CA SER A 94 -18.03 -0.90 -5.36
C SER A 94 -16.85 0.09 -5.27
N PRO A 95 -16.22 0.44 -6.40
CA PRO A 95 -14.97 1.22 -6.45
C PRO A 95 -15.03 2.54 -5.66
N THR A 96 -16.07 3.34 -5.84
CA THR A 96 -16.23 4.64 -5.18
C THR A 96 -16.32 4.52 -3.66
N THR A 97 -16.99 3.48 -3.14
CA THR A 97 -17.07 3.25 -1.69
C THR A 97 -15.82 2.58 -1.13
N ALA A 98 -15.10 1.84 -1.98
CA ALA A 98 -13.89 1.12 -1.60
C ALA A 98 -12.74 2.07 -1.27
N VAL A 99 -12.68 3.28 -1.85
CA VAL A 99 -11.64 4.30 -1.55
C VAL A 99 -11.39 4.46 -0.05
N LEU A 100 -12.44 4.78 0.71
CA LEU A 100 -12.31 5.01 2.15
C LEU A 100 -12.01 3.71 2.91
N GLY A 101 -12.58 2.59 2.46
CA GLY A 101 -12.35 1.27 3.05
C GLY A 101 -10.89 0.83 2.92
N ILE A 102 -10.35 0.88 1.70
CA ILE A 102 -8.97 0.53 1.38
C ILE A 102 -8.01 1.45 2.12
N ALA A 103 -8.24 2.77 2.09
CA ALA A 103 -7.39 3.73 2.79
C ALA A 103 -7.32 3.46 4.30
N ARG A 104 -8.47 3.20 4.94
CA ARG A 104 -8.51 2.83 6.36
C ARG A 104 -7.80 1.52 6.64
N SER A 105 -7.91 0.54 5.75
CA SER A 105 -7.20 -0.73 5.88
C SER A 105 -5.69 -0.56 5.78
N ILE A 106 -5.20 0.25 4.83
CA ILE A 106 -3.77 0.58 4.70
C ILE A 106 -3.27 1.27 5.98
N ILE A 107 -3.97 2.33 6.43
CA ILE A 107 -3.57 3.08 7.63
C ILE A 107 -3.48 2.15 8.84
N ARG A 108 -4.49 1.31 9.08
CA ARG A 108 -4.50 0.36 10.20
C ARG A 108 -3.39 -0.67 10.06
N PHE A 109 -3.12 -1.16 8.86
CA PHE A 109 -2.04 -2.10 8.63
C PHE A 109 -0.68 -1.45 8.95
N VAL A 110 -0.44 -0.24 8.43
CA VAL A 110 0.77 0.53 8.70
C VAL A 110 0.90 0.81 10.20
N GLU A 111 -0.16 1.23 10.88
CA GLU A 111 -0.15 1.52 12.32
C GLU A 111 0.15 0.29 13.19
N ASN A 112 -0.37 -0.88 12.83
CA ASN A 112 -0.36 -2.05 13.72
C ASN A 112 0.68 -3.12 13.35
N VAL A 113 1.23 -3.09 12.13
CA VAL A 113 2.08 -4.17 11.61
C VAL A 113 3.50 -3.71 11.27
N ILE A 114 3.70 -2.44 10.88
CA ILE A 114 5.02 -1.94 10.47
C ILE A 114 5.89 -1.50 11.66
N PRO A 115 5.39 -0.76 12.66
CA PRO A 115 6.19 -0.35 13.80
C PRO A 115 6.71 -1.54 14.61
N ASP A 116 7.81 -1.31 15.32
CA ASP A 116 8.25 -2.24 16.35
C ASP A 116 7.14 -2.37 17.41
N PRO A 117 6.80 -3.59 17.87
CA PRO A 117 5.78 -3.78 18.91
C PRO A 117 6.08 -3.01 20.20
N ASP A 118 7.34 -2.67 20.49
CA ASP A 118 7.73 -1.89 21.66
C ASP A 118 7.86 -0.37 21.37
N ASP A 119 7.76 0.04 20.10
CA ASP A 119 7.78 1.45 19.66
C ASP A 119 6.58 1.73 18.76
N HIS A 120 5.48 2.18 19.37
CA HIS A 120 4.28 2.62 18.65
C HIS A 120 4.53 4.03 18.06
N GLY A 121 5.43 4.09 17.09
CA GLY A 121 5.86 5.31 16.42
C GLY A 121 4.71 6.09 15.77
N ASP A 122 5.01 7.31 15.34
CA ASP A 122 4.03 8.18 14.66
C ASP A 122 3.64 7.58 13.29
N THR A 123 2.39 7.13 13.17
CA THR A 123 1.84 6.56 11.92
C THR A 123 1.98 7.53 10.74
N CYS A 124 1.90 8.85 10.95
CA CYS A 124 2.13 9.82 9.89
C CYS A 124 3.58 9.74 9.39
N ALA A 125 4.54 9.72 10.30
CA ALA A 125 5.96 9.59 9.95
C ALA A 125 6.27 8.25 9.26
N THR A 126 5.62 7.16 9.68
CA THR A 126 5.71 5.87 8.99
C THR A 126 5.14 5.96 7.56
N LEU A 127 3.97 6.55 7.38
CA LEU A 127 3.37 6.75 6.05
C LEU A 127 4.25 7.63 5.14
N GLU A 128 4.86 8.68 5.68
CA GLU A 128 5.82 9.53 4.94
C GLU A 128 7.05 8.74 4.50
N THR A 129 7.61 7.90 5.38
CA THR A 129 8.75 7.04 5.05
C THR A 129 8.40 6.06 3.93
N VAL A 130 7.26 5.37 4.06
CA VAL A 130 6.77 4.43 3.04
C VAL A 130 6.48 5.16 1.71
N ARG A 131 5.95 6.39 1.75
CA ARG A 131 5.75 7.22 0.55
C ARG A 131 7.07 7.48 -0.17
N ASP A 132 8.08 7.93 0.56
CA ASP A 132 9.37 8.32 -0.03
C ASP A 132 10.07 7.11 -0.69
N GLU A 133 9.96 5.93 -0.09
CA GLU A 133 10.41 4.66 -0.69
C GLU A 133 9.65 4.32 -1.99
N HIS A 134 8.32 4.40 -1.98
CA HIS A 134 7.51 4.12 -3.17
C HIS A 134 7.76 5.14 -4.29
N LEU A 135 8.00 6.41 -3.96
CA LEU A 135 8.36 7.43 -4.94
C LEU A 135 9.72 7.15 -5.57
N ALA A 136 10.72 6.77 -4.78
CA ALA A 136 12.01 6.37 -5.31
C ALA A 136 11.86 5.19 -6.30
N LEU A 137 11.07 4.17 -5.93
CA LEU A 137 10.77 3.03 -6.81
C LEU A 137 10.05 3.46 -8.09
N ALA A 138 9.00 4.28 -7.98
CA ALA A 138 8.25 4.79 -9.13
C ALA A 138 9.15 5.58 -10.09
N HIS A 139 10.02 6.46 -9.57
CA HIS A 139 10.98 7.19 -10.39
C HIS A 139 11.95 6.26 -11.10
N THR A 140 12.52 5.25 -10.42
CA THR A 140 13.43 4.31 -11.08
C THR A 140 12.76 3.51 -12.21
N ALA A 141 11.52 3.06 -11.99
CA ALA A 141 10.76 2.32 -12.99
C ALA A 141 10.39 3.16 -14.22
N HIS A 142 10.16 4.46 -14.03
CA HIS A 142 9.72 5.37 -15.10
C HIS A 142 10.86 6.19 -15.73
N SER A 143 12.11 6.05 -15.26
CA SER A 143 13.26 6.82 -15.76
C SER A 143 14.06 6.16 -16.91
N ALA A 144 13.69 4.99 -17.46
CA ALA A 144 14.39 4.41 -18.62
C ALA A 144 13.53 3.43 -19.47
N PRO A 145 13.62 3.45 -20.84
CA PRO A 145 14.88 3.45 -21.59
C PRO A 145 14.99 4.50 -22.71
N GLY A 146 16.06 5.31 -22.71
CA GLY A 146 16.36 6.22 -23.82
C GLY A 146 17.63 7.06 -23.68
N SER A 147 18.81 6.46 -23.82
CA SER A 147 20.04 7.16 -24.25
C SER A 147 21.11 6.16 -24.72
N HIS A 148 20.77 5.42 -25.77
CA HIS A 148 21.76 4.89 -26.71
C HIS A 148 21.40 5.42 -28.10
N ARG A 149 22.03 6.53 -28.47
CA ARG A 149 22.34 6.85 -29.85
C ARG A 149 23.61 7.67 -29.91
#